data_AF-A0A383BYR6-F1
#
_entry.id   AF-A0A383BYR6-F1
#
_cell.length_a   1.000
_cell.length_b   1.000
_cell.length_c   1.000
_cell.angle_alpha   90.00
_cell.angle_beta   90.00
_cell.angle_gamma   90.00
#
_symmetry.space_group_name_H-M   'P 1'
#
loop_
_entity.id
_entity.type
_entity.pdbx_description
1 polymer ?
#
loop_
_entity_poly.entity_id
_entity_poly.type
_entity_poly.pdbx_seq_one_letter_code
_entity_poly.pdbx_strand_id
1 'polypeptide(L)' 'MKELNPVTKKNIRIVTKCPGYIIDYLYDCGRLPVIQDSKGRGYPTLYDPKAIDVVKNHMNKKVS' A
#
# COMPACT_ATOMS: atom_id res chain seq x y z
N MET A 1 16.60 -6.69 -14.25
CA MET A 1 15.36 -5.99 -13.84
C MET A 1 15.45 -5.84 -12.33
N LYS A 2 15.27 -4.65 -11.75
CA LYS A 2 15.38 -4.49 -10.28
C LYS A 2 14.24 -5.28 -9.63
N GLU A 3 14.58 -6.36 -8.94
CA GLU A 3 13.65 -7.07 -8.06
C GLU A 3 13.24 -6.11 -6.94
N LEU A 4 12.06 -5.52 -7.11
CA LEU A 4 11.46 -4.63 -6.14
C LEU A 4 10.79 -5.53 -5.10
N ASN A 5 11.41 -5.61 -3.91
CA ASN A 5 10.91 -6.45 -2.83
C ASN A 5 9.46 -6.06 -2.48
N PRO A 6 8.53 -7.03 -2.37
CA PRO A 6 7.16 -6.76 -1.95
C PRO A 6 7.12 -6.01 -0.63
N VAL A 7 6.20 -5.03 -0.52
CA VAL A 7 6.04 -4.21 0.69
C VAL A 7 4.76 -4.58 1.42
N THR A 8 4.78 -4.45 2.75
CA THR A 8 3.58 -4.64 3.57
C THR A 8 2.89 -3.31 3.85
N LYS A 9 1.64 -3.37 4.35
CA LYS A 9 0.93 -2.20 4.91
C LYS A 9 1.79 -1.43 5.91
N LYS A 10 2.57 -2.13 6.75
CA LYS A 10 3.49 -1.49 7.72
C LYS A 10 4.57 -0.67 7.02
N ASN A 11 5.19 -1.22 5.97
CA ASN A 11 6.20 -0.50 5.18
C ASN A 11 5.60 0.74 4.51
N ILE A 12 4.44 0.60 3.86
CA ILE A 12 3.74 1.70 3.20
C ILE A 12 3.45 2.82 4.21
N ARG A 13 2.91 2.48 5.38
CA ARG A 13 2.62 3.45 6.46
C ARG A 13 3.87 4.20 6.93
N ILE A 14 4.99 3.50 7.12
CA ILE A 14 6.25 4.11 7.56
C ILE A 14 6.78 5.09 6.50
N VAL A 15 6.76 4.70 5.23
CA VAL A 15 7.32 5.50 4.13
C VAL A 15 6.45 6.71 3.79
N THR A 16 5.14 6.53 3.77
CA THR A 16 4.19 7.57 3.34
C THR A 16 3.69 8.43 4.48
N LYS A 17 3.94 8.03 5.74
CA LYS A 17 3.37 8.64 6.96
C LYS A 17 1.85 8.76 6.94
N CYS A 18 1.15 8.00 6.09
CA CYS A 18 -0.30 8.04 6.02
C CYS A 18 -0.94 7.21 7.15
N PRO A 19 -2.15 7.56 7.61
CA PRO A 19 -2.94 6.67 8.45
C PRO A 19 -3.21 5.31 7.80
N GLY A 20 -3.25 4.25 8.61
CA GLY A 20 -3.46 2.88 8.12
C GLY A 20 -4.80 2.68 7.41
N TYR A 21 -5.85 3.39 7.84
CA TYR A 21 -7.18 3.31 7.23
C TYR A 21 -7.21 3.81 5.78
N ILE A 22 -6.27 4.69 5.38
CA ILE A 22 -6.19 5.15 3.99
C ILE A 22 -5.67 4.03 3.08
N ILE A 23 -4.72 3.24 3.59
CA ILE A 23 -4.20 2.08 2.88
C ILE A 23 -5.31 1.04 2.73
N ASP A 24 -6.07 0.79 3.80
CA ASP A 24 -7.23 -0.12 3.75
C ASP A 24 -8.27 0.36 2.75
N TYR A 25 -8.66 1.64 2.80
CA TYR A 25 -9.58 2.23 1.83
C TYR A 25 -9.10 2.08 0.38
N LEU A 26 -7.83 2.35 0.10
CA LEU A 26 -7.28 2.21 -1.26
C LEU A 26 -7.18 0.75 -1.70
N TYR A 27 -6.92 -0.17 -0.78
CA TYR A 27 -6.95 -1.61 -1.03
C TYR A 27 -8.38 -2.06 -1.36
N ASP A 28 -9.35 -1.70 -0.52
CA ASP A 28 -10.77 -2.05 -0.71
C ASP A 28 -11.35 -1.45 -2.00
N CYS A 29 -10.86 -0.28 -2.42
CA CYS A 29 -11.21 0.33 -3.70
C CYS A 29 -10.52 -0.33 -4.91
N GLY A 30 -9.66 -1.34 -4.72
CA GLY A 30 -8.88 -1.96 -5.80
C GLY A 30 -7.84 -1.04 -6.43
N ARG A 31 -7.38 0.00 -5.70
CA ARG A 31 -6.45 1.02 -6.21
C ARG A 31 -4.99 0.73 -5.90
N LEU A 32 -4.71 -0.16 -4.96
CA LEU A 32 -3.34 -0.56 -4.64
C LEU A 32 -2.94 -1.77 -5.49
N PRO A 33 -1.74 -1.77 -6.10
CA PRO A 33 -1.21 -2.94 -6.77
C PRO A 33 -0.82 -3.99 -5.71
N VAL A 34 -1.57 -5.10 -5.69
CA VAL A 34 -1.37 -6.22 -4.78
C VAL A 34 -0.65 -7.34 -5.54
N ILE A 35 0.42 -7.86 -4.94
CA ILE A 35 1.14 -9.04 -5.44
C ILE A 35 0.51 -10.31 -4.86
N GLN A 36 0.13 -10.26 -3.58
CA GLN A 36 -0.45 -11.40 -2.89
C GLN A 36 -1.43 -10.94 -1.81
N ASP A 37 -2.64 -11.46 -1.86
CA ASP A 37 -3.63 -11.26 -0.81
C ASP A 37 -3.25 -12.01 0.48
N SER A 38 -3.80 -11.52 1.60
CA SER A 38 -3.67 -12.20 2.89
C SER A 38 -4.40 -13.54 2.86
N LYS A 39 -3.73 -14.60 3.33
CA LYS A 39 -4.33 -15.93 3.54
C LYS A 39 -4.99 -16.08 4.91
N GLY A 40 -5.15 -14.99 5.65
CA GLY A 40 -5.73 -14.98 7.00
C GLY A 40 -4.73 -14.54 8.07
N ARG A 41 -5.08 -14.82 9.34
CA ARG A 41 -4.34 -14.33 10.51
C ARG A 41 -2.85 -14.74 10.43
N GLY A 42 -1.96 -13.77 10.56
CA GLY A 42 -0.51 -13.97 10.51
C GLY A 42 0.12 -13.81 9.12
N TYR A 43 -0.67 -13.76 8.05
CA TYR A 43 -0.17 -13.59 6.68
C TYR A 43 -0.49 -12.17 6.17
N PRO A 44 0.48 -11.26 6.07
CA PRO A 44 0.21 -9.92 5.56
C PRO A 44 -0.08 -9.93 4.06
N THR A 45 -0.92 -9.01 3.60
CA THR A 45 -1.02 -8.65 2.18
C THR A 45 0.32 -8.08 1.70
N LEU A 46 0.79 -8.58 0.56
CA LEU A 46 2.01 -8.11 -0.10
C LEU A 46 1.62 -7.21 -1.27
N TYR A 47 2.16 -6.00 -1.25
CA TYR A 47 1.92 -4.98 -2.26
C TYR A 47 3.15 -4.82 -3.15
N ASP A 48 2.92 -4.44 -4.39
CA ASP A 48 4.00 -3.94 -5.26
C ASP A 48 4.53 -2.62 -4.69
N PRO A 49 5.85 -2.36 -4.69
CA PRO A 49 6.39 -1.08 -4.22
C PRO A 49 5.78 0.16 -4.87
N LYS A 50 5.23 0.06 -6.08
CA LYS A 50 4.44 1.13 -6.74
C LYS A 50 3.22 1.57 -5.91
N ALA A 51 2.71 0.73 -5.01
CA ALA A 51 1.65 1.09 -4.07
C ALA A 51 2.03 2.31 -3.22
N ILE A 52 3.32 2.50 -2.91
CA ILE A 52 3.80 3.67 -2.17
C ILE A 52 3.51 4.96 -2.96
N ASP A 53 3.75 4.96 -4.26
CA ASP A 53 3.53 6.13 -5.12
C ASP A 53 2.03 6.42 -5.28
N VAL A 54 1.20 5.38 -5.40
CA VAL A 54 -0.27 5.53 -5.41
C VAL A 54 -0.75 6.22 -4.14
N VAL A 55 -0.27 5.77 -2.97
CA VAL A 55 -0.65 6.37 -1.68
C VAL A 55 -0.16 7.81 -1.57
N LYS A 56 1.10 8.10 -1.94
CA LYS A 56 1.63 9.48 -1.95
C LYS A 56 0.78 10.40 -2.84
N ASN A 57 0.43 9.94 -4.04
CA ASN A 57 -0.40 10.70 -4.97
C ASN A 57 -1.81 10.94 -4.40
N HIS A 58 -2.40 9.97 -3.72
CA HIS A 58 -3.69 10.15 -3.05
C HIS A 58 -3.62 11.20 -1.93
N MET A 59 -2.57 11.16 -1.12
CA MET A 59 -2.37 12.13 -0.03
C MET A 59 -2.19 13.56 -0.56
N ASN A 60 -1.43 13.74 -1.65
CA ASN A 60 -1.22 15.04 -2.27
C ASN A 60 -2.50 15.63 -2.87
N LYS A 61 -3.36 14.79 -3.47
CA LYS A 61 -4.65 15.22 -4.05
C LYS A 61 -5.67 15.74 -3.03
N LYS A 62 -5.58 15.30 -1.77
CA LYS A 62 -6.45 15.82 -0.70
C LYS A 62 -6.10 17.25 -0.26
N VAL A 63 -4.94 17.77 -0.66
CA VAL A 63 -4.44 19.09 -0.24
C VAL A 63 -4.65 20.16 -1.34
N SER A 64 -5.47 19.88 -2.36
CA SER A 64 -5.83 20.83 -3.42
C SER A 64 -7.22 21.42 -3.22
#